data_AF-A0A218VU38-F1
#
_entry.id   AF-A0A218VU38-F1
#
_cell.length_a   1.000
_cell.length_b   1.000
_cell.length_c   1.000
_cell.angle_alpha   90.00
_cell.angle_beta   90.00
_cell.angle_gamma   90.00
#
_symmetry.space_group_name_H-M   'P 1'
#
loop_
_entity.id
_entity.type
_entity.pdbx_description
1 polymer ?
#
loop_
_entity_poly.entity_id
_entity_poly.type
_entity_poly.pdbx_seq_one_letter_code
_entity_poly.pdbx_strand_id
1 'polypeptide(L)'
;MTSPANLSTGVTYNRSSIQHWLDTGNNTCPATMQVLSSTDLVPNLTLQRLIRIWSDSSYPSAPPPPSPAPADSPLSPPMTPSPSPTP
;
A
#
# COMPACT_ATOMS: atom_id res chain seq x y z
N MET A 1 -5.64 7.66 1.87
CA MET A 1 -7.04 8.15 1.98
C MET A 1 -7.90 7.38 0.98
N THR A 2 -8.85 6.58 1.44
CA THR A 2 -9.52 5.57 0.57
C THR A 2 -10.86 6.07 0.00
N SER A 3 -11.53 6.98 0.71
CA SER A 3 -12.85 7.49 0.33
C SER A 3 -12.93 8.99 0.63
N PRO A 4 -12.48 9.86 -0.27
CA PRO A 4 -12.63 11.30 -0.09
C PRO A 4 -14.10 11.73 -0.21
N ALA A 5 -14.58 12.52 0.75
CA ALA A 5 -15.90 13.13 0.77
C ALA A 5 -15.77 14.63 1.08
N ASN A 6 -16.50 15.44 0.31
CA ASN A 6 -16.61 16.87 0.52
C ASN A 6 -17.71 17.16 1.52
N LEU A 7 -17.39 18.05 2.45
CA LEU A 7 -18.35 18.61 3.38
C LEU A 7 -18.98 19.87 2.79
N SER A 8 -20.11 20.33 3.34
CA SER A 8 -20.79 21.56 2.89
C SER A 8 -19.89 22.79 2.91
N THR A 9 -18.84 22.77 3.72
CA THR A 9 -17.81 23.82 3.83
C THR A 9 -16.80 23.82 2.68
N GLY A 10 -16.89 22.86 1.76
CA GLY A 10 -15.96 22.73 0.62
C GLY A 10 -14.64 22.03 0.96
N VAL A 11 -14.47 21.56 2.19
CA VAL A 11 -13.28 20.81 2.60
C VAL A 11 -13.46 19.32 2.32
N THR A 12 -12.42 18.68 1.77
CA THR A 12 -12.43 17.24 1.54
C THR A 12 -11.83 16.49 2.73
N TYR A 13 -12.59 15.55 3.28
CA TYR A 13 -12.17 14.66 4.35
C TYR A 13 -12.22 13.20 3.92
N ASN A 14 -11.63 12.32 4.72
CA ASN A 14 -11.92 10.90 4.61
C ASN A 14 -13.34 10.65 5.13
N ARG A 15 -14.19 10.01 4.30
CA ARG A 15 -15.57 9.68 4.61
C ARG A 15 -15.71 9.02 5.97
N SER A 16 -14.91 7.99 6.27
CA SER A 16 -15.02 7.26 7.54
C SER A 16 -14.71 8.16 8.75
N SER A 17 -13.74 9.06 8.61
CA SER A 17 -13.32 9.96 9.69
C SER A 17 -14.36 11.02 9.98
N ILE A 18 -14.87 11.69 8.94
CA ILE A 18 -15.89 12.74 9.11
C ILE A 18 -17.26 12.14 9.48
N GLN A 19 -17.59 10.95 8.97
CA GLN A 19 -18.78 10.21 9.39
C GLN A 19 -18.73 9.92 10.89
N HIS A 20 -17.63 9.35 11.38
CA HIS A 20 -17.47 9.06 12.81
C HIS A 20 -17.54 10.32 13.68
N TRP A 21 -16.96 11.43 13.21
CA TRP A 21 -17.04 12.73 13.88
C TRP A 21 -18.49 13.22 14.04
N LEU A 22 -19.27 13.14 12.96
CA LEU A 22 -20.69 13.49 12.94
C LEU A 22 -21.52 12.54 13.81
N ASP A 23 -21.24 11.24 13.76
CA ASP A 23 -21.92 10.21 14.56
C ASP A 23 -21.67 10.37 16.06
N THR A 24 -20.54 10.99 16.44
CA THR A 24 -20.21 11.34 17.83
C THR A 24 -21.01 12.57 18.33
N GLY A 25 -21.82 13.19 17.46
CA GLY A 25 -22.61 14.37 17.77
C GLY A 25 -21.87 15.69 17.54
N ASN A 26 -20.70 15.66 16.90
CA ASN A 26 -20.00 16.88 16.53
C ASN A 26 -20.59 17.44 15.24
N ASN A 27 -21.10 18.66 15.28
CA ASN A 27 -21.66 19.38 14.14
C ASN A 27 -20.77 20.54 13.70
N THR A 28 -19.49 20.52 14.05
CA THR A 28 -18.52 21.54 13.68
C THR A 28 -17.50 20.99 12.70
N CYS A 29 -17.09 21.85 11.78
CA CYS A 29 -16.09 21.56 10.78
C CYS A 29 -14.70 21.53 11.45
N PRO A 30 -13.96 20.41 11.42
CA PRO A 30 -12.71 20.30 12.18
C PRO A 30 -11.57 21.17 11.63
N ALA A 31 -11.63 21.62 10.36
CA ALA A 31 -10.63 22.53 9.81
C ALA A 31 -10.97 24.01 10.01
N THR A 32 -12.24 24.39 9.83
CA THR A 32 -12.67 25.80 9.90
C THR A 32 -13.25 26.18 11.26
N MET A 33 -13.49 25.21 12.15
CA MET A 33 -14.15 25.38 13.45
C MET A 33 -15.56 26.00 13.36
N GLN A 34 -16.16 25.99 12.17
CA GLN A 34 -17.51 26.54 11.93
C GLN A 34 -18.58 25.47 12.09
N VAL A 35 -19.76 25.86 12.56
CA VAL A 35 -20.92 24.96 12.64
C VAL A 35 -21.36 24.58 11.23
N LEU A 36 -21.52 23.29 11.01
CA LEU A 36 -21.96 22.70 9.76
C LEU A 36 -23.45 22.96 9.58
N SER A 37 -23.80 23.64 8.49
CA SER A 37 -25.20 23.87 8.12
C SER A 37 -25.90 22.58 7.69
N SER A 38 -25.14 21.63 7.13
CA SER A 38 -25.61 20.27 6.83
C SER A 38 -24.49 19.26 7.10
N THR A 39 -24.89 18.05 7.51
CA THR A 39 -24.03 16.88 7.69
C THR A 39 -23.93 16.03 6.43
N ASP A 40 -24.43 16.54 5.30
CA ASP A 40 -24.37 15.87 4.01
C ASP A 40 -22.92 15.73 3.52
N LEU A 41 -22.53 14.48 3.25
CA LEU A 41 -21.23 14.14 2.71
C LEU A 41 -21.36 13.85 1.22
N VAL A 42 -20.73 14.69 0.39
CA VAL A 42 -20.74 14.52 -1.07
C VAL A 42 -19.48 13.75 -1.49
N PRO A 43 -19.59 12.55 -2.08
CA PRO A 43 -18.40 11.79 -2.48
C PRO A 43 -17.60 12.51 -3.57
N ASN A 44 -16.27 12.62 -3.40
CA ASN A 44 -15.38 13.23 -4.39
C ASN A 44 -14.74 12.16 -5.29
N LEU A 45 -15.48 11.71 -6.31
CA LEU A 45 -15.04 10.64 -7.21
C LEU A 45 -13.82 11.04 -8.04
N THR A 46 -13.65 12.32 -8.37
CA THR A 46 -12.49 12.83 -9.11
C THR A 46 -11.22 12.66 -8.29
N LEU A 47 -11.23 13.11 -7.04
CA LEU A 47 -10.08 12.98 -6.14
C LEU A 47 -9.81 11.50 -5.83
N GLN A 48 -10.86 10.69 -5.66
CA GLN A 48 -10.71 9.24 -5.47
C GLN A 48 -10.00 8.57 -6.67
N ARG A 49 -10.35 8.95 -7.91
CA ARG A 49 -9.67 8.46 -9.11
C ARG A 49 -8.21 8.89 -9.16
N LEU A 50 -7.93 10.17 -8.87
CA LEU A 50 -6.56 10.69 -8.84
C LEU A 50 -5.70 9.95 -7.81
N ILE A 51 -6.20 9.75 -6.58
CA ILE A 51 -5.48 8.97 -5.57
C ILE A 51 -5.19 7.57 -6.08
N ARG A 52 -6.18 6.90 -6.68
CA ARG A 52 -6.01 5.53 -7.19
C ARG A 52 -4.90 5.46 -8.24
N ILE A 53 -4.92 6.37 -9.21
CA ILE A 53 -3.92 6.43 -10.28
C ILE A 53 -2.51 6.62 -9.68
N TRP A 54 -2.37 7.56 -8.75
CA TRP A 54 -1.09 7.87 -8.13
C TRP A 54 -0.60 6.75 -7.20
N SER A 55 -1.50 6.07 -6.49
CA SER A 55 -1.13 4.93 -5.66
C SER A 55 -0.66 3.73 -6.49
N ASP A 56 -1.27 3.52 -7.65
CA ASP A 56 -0.91 2.43 -8.56
C ASP A 56 0.44 2.69 -9.24
N SER A 57 0.72 3.93 -9.64
CA SER A 57 2.01 4.30 -10.23
C SER A 57 3.18 4.31 -9.24
N SER A 58 2.90 4.44 -7.94
CA SER A 58 3.93 4.58 -6.89
C SER A 58 4.41 3.26 -6.32
N TYR A 59 3.74 2.15 -6.64
CA TYR A 59 4.26 0.80 -6.39
C TYR A 59 4.87 0.28 -7.69
N PRO A 60 6.16 0.53 -7.99
CA PRO A 60 6.86 -0.38 -8.88
C PRO A 60 6.75 -1.74 -8.22
N SER A 61 5.96 -2.64 -8.83
CA SER A 61 5.87 -4.04 -8.45
C SER A 61 7.29 -4.49 -8.14
N ALA A 62 7.57 -4.79 -6.87
CA ALA A 62 8.90 -5.20 -6.44
C ALA A 62 9.38 -6.27 -7.44
N PRO A 63 10.63 -6.18 -7.93
CA PRO A 63 11.13 -7.18 -8.85
C PRO A 63 10.89 -8.56 -8.22
N PRO A 64 10.46 -9.57 -9.01
CA PRO A 64 10.21 -10.89 -8.47
C PRO A 64 11.44 -11.33 -7.68
N PRO A 65 11.27 -12.01 -6.52
CA PRO A 65 12.41 -12.48 -5.75
C PRO A 65 13.33 -13.28 -6.68
N PRO A 66 14.67 -13.10 -6.59
CA PRO A 66 15.58 -13.84 -7.45
C PRO A 66 15.27 -15.33 -7.30
N SER A 67 14.99 -15.99 -8.44
CA SER A 67 14.81 -17.45 -8.47
C SER A 67 15.98 -18.10 -7.72
N PRO A 68 15.73 -19.12 -6.87
CA PRO A 68 16.82 -19.81 -6.21
C PRO A 68 17.76 -20.33 -7.30
N ALA A 69 19.00 -19.85 -7.30
CA ALA A 69 20.03 -20.30 -8.21
C ALA A 69 20.10 -21.84 -8.17
N PRO A 70 20.33 -22.52 -9.31
CA PRO A 70 20.55 -23.97 -9.29
C PRO A 70 21.71 -24.24 -8.33
N ALA A 71 21.43 -25.02 -7.29
CA ALA A 71 22.43 -25.44 -6.32
C ALA A 71 23.58 -26.09 -7.08
N ASP A 72 24.72 -25.41 -7.08
CA ASP A 72 25.99 -25.92 -7.60
C ASP A 72 26.24 -27.25 -6.89
N SER A 73 26.08 -28.35 -7.63
CA SER A 73 26.32 -29.69 -7.13
C SER A 73 27.79 -29.77 -6.77
N PRO A 74 28.16 -30.17 -5.53
CA PRO A 74 29.55 -30.19 -5.14
C PRO A 74 30.32 -31.15 -6.05
N LEU A 75 31.28 -30.56 -6.76
CA LEU A 75 32.33 -31.19 -7.53
C LEU A 75 32.85 -32.43 -6.78
N SER A 76 32.74 -33.60 -7.41
CA SER A 76 33.23 -34.87 -6.86
C SER A 76 34.73 -34.79 -6.50
N PRO A 77 35.19 -35.50 -5.45
CA PRO A 77 36.54 -35.39 -4.94
C PRO A 77 37.59 -35.98 -5.92
N PRO A 78 38.88 -35.60 -5.78
CA PRO A 78 39.93 -36.01 -6.69
C PRO A 78 40.22 -37.52 -6.61
N MET A 79 40.48 -38.10 -7.78
CA MET A 79 40.89 -39.49 -7.99
C MET A 79 42.18 -39.80 -7.21
N THR A 80 42.12 -40.76 -6.29
CA THR A 80 43.30 -41.30 -5.61
C THR A 80 44.07 -42.22 -6.55
N PRO A 81 45.41 -42.11 -6.66
CA PRO A 81 46.19 -43.11 -7.38
C PRO A 81 46.41 -44.35 -6.50
N SER A 82 46.00 -45.49 -7.07
CA SER A 82 46.23 -46.86 -6.58
C SER A 82 47.71 -47.16 -6.37
N PRO A 83 48.14 -47.82 -5.27
CA PRO A 83 49.47 -48.40 -5.21
C PRO A 83 49.48 -49.76 -5.94
N SER A 84 50.31 -49.86 -6.99
CA SER A 84 50.66 -51.15 -7.62
C SER A 84 51.43 -52.03 -6.63
N PRO A 85 51.18 -53.35 -6.59
CA PRO A 85 52.10 -54.29 -5.97
C PRO A 85 53.19 -54.70 -6.98
N THR A 86 54.45 -54.47 -6.63
CA THR A 86 55.61 -55.07 -7.33
C THR A 86 55.96 -56.41 -6.65
N PRO A 87 56.57 -57.35 -7.39
CA PRO A 87 56.52 -58.80 -7.14
C PRO A 87 57.37 -59.30 -5.98
#